data_AF-A0A5C7WF37-F1
#
_entry.id   AF-A0A5C7WF37-F1
#
_cell.length_a   1.000
_cell.length_b   1.000
_cell.length_c   1.000
_cell.angle_alpha   90.00
_cell.angle_beta   90.00
_cell.angle_gamma   90.00
#
_symmetry.space_group_name_H-M   'P 1'
#
loop_
_entity.id
_entity.type
_entity.pdbx_description
1 polymer ?
#
loop_
_entity_poly.entity_id
_entity_poly.type
_entity_poly.pdbx_seq_one_letter_code
_entity_poly.pdbx_strand_id
1 'polypeptide(L)'
;MIDWITAIIPCHHDEMIVGGHVASIDVNGQIEWKVHKKQQIRGSHEASLNIKSLDPKNLIIDGNVAKWLQGHNLFGSDDLIGLVYAAMLRLVKIFNLTPTEQDIEQWASGIYPLKRVDCTAMWELPKRHDVRAWLRAAEMQSKSRHGRPITTGSTLYFGKNSRRWSVKFYSKGDELEAKKHQLPDEIEQRDNLYKWADNKLRGELTLRSLQLKEKQLSIAAQWHQSTPIEQLLAYIQTLNMSEQFNITDTDLEGLPARLIAVYKLWKEGEDLRALYPRASFYRYRAELLKRGIDIAIRQPSKPDNVIPLVRVLRPEAIAQVPEWAIGTSLYFEPKLKES
;
A
#
# COMPACT_ATOMS: atom_id res chain seq x y z
N MET A 1 8.82 -0.61 6.72
CA MET A 1 9.58 -0.71 5.44
C MET A 1 9.13 0.35 4.46
N ILE A 2 10.09 0.94 3.74
CA ILE A 2 9.83 1.76 2.55
C ILE A 2 9.64 0.85 1.33
N ASP A 3 8.48 0.96 0.68
CA ASP A 3 8.14 0.12 -0.47
C ASP A 3 8.46 0.80 -1.80
N TRP A 4 8.14 2.09 -1.97
CA TRP A 4 8.33 2.79 -3.25
C TRP A 4 9.00 4.14 -3.03
N ILE A 5 9.93 4.50 -3.91
CA ILE A 5 10.59 5.80 -3.91
C ILE A 5 10.52 6.40 -5.32
N THR A 6 10.08 7.65 -5.41
CA THR A 6 10.35 8.51 -6.56
C THR A 6 11.22 9.67 -6.09
N ALA A 7 12.43 9.80 -6.61
CA ALA A 7 13.40 10.80 -6.18
C ALA A 7 14.17 11.39 -7.37
N ILE A 8 14.60 12.65 -7.26
CA ILE A 8 15.56 13.24 -8.20
C ILE A 8 16.90 13.24 -7.51
N ILE A 9 17.85 12.48 -8.05
CA ILE A 9 19.15 12.22 -7.44
C ILE A 9 20.22 12.96 -8.26
N PRO A 10 21.10 13.75 -7.62
CA PRO A 10 22.24 14.35 -8.31
C PRO A 10 23.16 13.24 -8.83
N CYS A 11 23.57 13.28 -10.07
CA CYS A 11 24.50 12.31 -10.63
C CYS A 11 25.02 12.90 -11.93
N HIS A 12 26.27 13.33 -11.95
CA HIS A 12 26.92 13.69 -13.20
C HIS A 12 27.08 12.45 -14.10
N HIS A 13 26.75 12.62 -15.38
CA HIS A 13 26.87 11.57 -16.40
C HIS A 13 26.94 12.18 -17.80
N ASP A 14 27.72 11.56 -18.67
CA ASP A 14 27.96 12.07 -20.03
C ASP A 14 26.81 11.72 -21.00
N GLU A 15 26.25 10.50 -20.88
CA GLU A 15 25.20 10.00 -21.75
C GLU A 15 23.82 10.03 -21.08
N MET A 16 22.87 10.71 -21.73
CA MET A 16 21.50 10.81 -21.23
C MET A 16 20.78 9.45 -21.25
N ILE A 17 20.25 9.05 -20.09
CA ILE A 17 19.52 7.81 -19.90
C ILE A 17 18.02 8.04 -20.21
N VAL A 18 17.54 7.48 -21.32
CA VAL A 18 16.13 7.61 -21.72
C VAL A 18 15.59 6.30 -22.31
N GLY A 19 14.37 5.91 -21.92
CA GLY A 19 13.71 4.69 -22.40
C GLY A 19 13.01 4.86 -23.75
N GLY A 20 13.54 5.73 -24.62
CA GLY A 20 12.88 6.20 -25.84
C GLY A 20 12.01 7.44 -25.60
N HIS A 21 11.02 7.66 -26.47
CA HIS A 21 10.22 8.88 -26.47
C HIS A 21 8.77 8.69 -26.91
N VAL A 22 7.91 9.63 -26.53
CA VAL A 22 6.59 9.90 -27.12
C VAL A 22 6.74 11.19 -27.91
N ALA A 23 6.21 11.25 -29.13
CA ALA A 23 6.19 12.47 -29.93
C ALA A 23 4.79 12.70 -30.52
N SER A 24 4.38 13.97 -30.59
CA SER A 24 3.29 14.39 -31.50
C SER A 24 3.90 14.68 -32.85
N ILE A 25 3.28 14.14 -33.89
CA ILE A 25 3.72 14.27 -35.27
C ILE A 25 2.56 14.84 -36.06
N ASP A 26 2.80 15.95 -36.77
CA ASP A 26 1.78 16.60 -37.58
C ASP A 26 1.46 15.79 -38.85
N VAL A 27 0.48 16.27 -39.63
CA VAL A 27 0.06 15.63 -40.89
C VAL A 27 1.15 15.59 -41.96
N ASN A 28 2.20 16.41 -41.82
CA ASN A 28 3.34 16.49 -42.73
C ASN A 28 4.54 15.64 -42.25
N GLY A 29 4.42 14.96 -41.11
CA GLY A 29 5.49 14.16 -40.52
C GLY A 29 6.48 14.94 -39.65
N GLN A 30 6.23 16.21 -39.33
CA GLN A 30 7.07 17.01 -38.44
C GLN A 30 6.75 16.77 -36.97
N ILE A 31 7.78 16.70 -36.13
CA ILE A 31 7.62 16.53 -34.68
C ILE A 31 7.27 17.89 -34.06
N GLU A 32 6.06 18.02 -33.52
CA GLU A 32 5.62 19.23 -32.83
C GLU A 32 6.19 19.31 -31.42
N TRP A 33 6.22 18.17 -30.72
CA TRP A 33 6.82 18.04 -29.40
C TRP A 33 7.24 16.60 -29.12
N LYS A 34 8.20 16.44 -28.20
CA LYS A 34 8.74 15.13 -27.79
C LYS A 34 8.95 15.08 -26.28
N VAL A 35 8.60 13.95 -25.67
CA VAL A 35 8.81 13.67 -24.25
C VAL A 35 9.62 12.38 -24.10
N HIS A 36 10.73 12.46 -23.35
CA HIS A 36 11.54 11.30 -23.02
C HIS A 36 10.86 10.39 -21.98
N LYS A 37 10.80 9.09 -22.29
CA LYS A 37 10.27 8.04 -21.42
C LYS A 37 11.32 7.62 -20.39
N LYS A 38 10.86 7.11 -19.24
CA LYS A 38 11.76 6.43 -18.31
C LYS A 38 12.19 5.10 -18.91
N GLN A 39 13.45 4.73 -18.72
CA GLN A 39 13.95 3.41 -19.02
C GLN A 39 13.65 2.48 -17.84
N GLN A 40 13.07 1.32 -18.11
CA GLN A 40 12.80 0.30 -17.11
C GLN A 40 14.00 -0.65 -17.03
N ILE A 41 14.54 -0.85 -15.83
CA ILE A 41 15.68 -1.73 -15.57
C ILE A 41 15.17 -2.93 -14.77
N ARG A 42 15.45 -4.15 -15.25
CA ARG A 42 15.15 -5.37 -14.50
C ARG A 42 16.26 -5.65 -13.50
N GLY A 43 15.87 -5.92 -12.26
CA GLY A 43 16.72 -6.46 -11.20
C GLY A 43 16.85 -7.98 -11.33
N SER A 44 17.56 -8.59 -10.39
CA SER A 44 17.89 -10.02 -10.43
C SER A 44 16.67 -10.94 -10.35
N HIS A 45 15.53 -10.46 -9.87
CA HIS A 45 14.32 -11.27 -9.68
C HIS A 45 13.10 -10.62 -10.36
N GLU A 46 13.26 -10.17 -11.60
CA GLU A 46 12.23 -9.51 -12.43
C GLU A 46 11.60 -8.21 -11.89
N ALA A 47 11.97 -7.81 -10.68
CA ALA A 47 11.64 -6.51 -10.10
C ALA A 47 12.16 -5.40 -11.00
N SER A 48 11.39 -4.33 -11.21
CA SER A 48 11.80 -3.25 -12.08
C SER A 48 11.94 -1.90 -11.37
N LEU A 49 13.02 -1.19 -11.66
CA LEU A 49 13.21 0.21 -11.29
C LEU A 49 13.18 1.06 -12.57
N ASN A 50 12.46 2.18 -12.55
CA ASN A 50 12.47 3.12 -13.67
C ASN A 50 13.49 4.23 -13.42
N ILE A 51 14.27 4.57 -14.44
CA ILE A 51 15.27 5.64 -14.40
C ILE A 51 15.10 6.58 -15.59
N LYS A 52 15.47 7.84 -15.44
CA LYS A 52 15.60 8.78 -16.57
C LYS A 52 16.53 9.92 -16.21
N SER A 53 17.33 10.41 -17.15
CA SER A 53 18.00 11.70 -16.99
C SER A 53 17.00 12.85 -17.08
N LEU A 54 17.07 13.79 -16.14
CA LEU A 54 16.37 15.07 -16.24
C LEU A 54 17.25 16.11 -16.95
N ASP A 55 18.54 16.05 -16.66
CA ASP A 55 19.62 16.85 -17.24
C ASP A 55 20.94 16.06 -17.02
N PRO A 56 22.09 16.53 -17.53
CA PRO A 56 23.39 15.84 -17.39
C PRO A 56 23.92 15.69 -15.96
N LYS A 57 23.21 16.22 -14.95
CA LYS A 57 23.60 16.23 -13.54
C LYS A 57 22.55 15.61 -12.64
N ASN A 58 21.39 15.20 -13.15
CA ASN A 58 20.28 14.72 -12.34
C ASN A 58 19.56 13.55 -12.98
N LEU A 59 19.33 12.52 -12.19
CA LEU A 59 18.55 11.33 -12.54
C LEU A 59 17.24 11.33 -11.76
N ILE A 60 16.14 10.90 -12.37
CA ILE A 60 14.93 10.53 -11.63
C ILE A 60 14.84 9.02 -11.54
N ILE A 61 14.78 8.50 -10.31
CA ILE A 61 14.46 7.10 -10.03
C ILE A 61 13.00 6.98 -9.59
N ASP A 62 12.35 5.87 -9.96
CA ASP A 62 10.94 5.63 -9.66
C ASP A 62 10.61 4.13 -9.65
N GLY A 63 10.42 3.56 -8.46
CA GLY A 63 10.12 2.14 -8.32
C GLY A 63 10.18 1.65 -6.89
N ASN A 64 9.97 0.34 -6.76
CA ASN A 64 10.13 -0.37 -5.50
C ASN A 64 11.60 -0.76 -5.30
N VAL A 65 12.33 0.07 -4.55
CA VAL A 65 13.78 -0.06 -4.38
C VAL A 65 14.13 -1.32 -3.57
N ALA A 66 13.41 -1.60 -2.50
CA ALA A 66 13.61 -2.80 -1.69
C ALA A 66 13.45 -4.08 -2.53
N LYS A 67 12.33 -4.19 -3.27
CA LYS A 67 12.06 -5.30 -4.20
C LYS A 67 13.12 -5.41 -5.29
N TRP A 68 13.65 -4.29 -5.79
CA TRP A 68 14.70 -4.31 -6.80
C TRP A 68 16.04 -4.78 -6.27
N LEU A 69 16.35 -4.50 -5.00
CA LEU A 69 17.60 -4.91 -4.35
C LEU A 69 17.57 -6.37 -3.89
N GLN A 70 16.47 -6.85 -3.28
CA GLN A 70 16.38 -8.20 -2.67
C GLN A 70 15.35 -9.15 -3.33
N GLY A 71 14.58 -8.69 -4.32
CA GLY A 71 13.66 -9.51 -5.12
C GLY A 71 12.19 -9.55 -4.67
N HIS A 72 11.86 -9.13 -3.45
CA HIS A 72 10.48 -9.12 -2.94
C HIS A 72 10.23 -7.89 -2.03
N ASN A 73 8.96 -7.64 -1.68
CA ASN A 73 8.54 -6.54 -0.80
C ASN A 73 7.70 -7.02 0.39
N LEU A 74 8.05 -8.19 0.91
CA LEU A 74 7.37 -8.73 2.09
C LEU A 74 7.85 -7.97 3.34
N PHE A 75 9.14 -7.84 3.50
CA PHE A 75 9.79 -7.10 4.58
C PHE A 75 11.06 -6.46 4.01
N GLY A 76 11.65 -5.50 4.73
CA GLY A 76 12.76 -4.71 4.23
C GLY A 76 12.99 -3.46 5.08
N SER A 77 13.99 -2.67 4.69
CA SER A 77 14.47 -1.56 5.50
C SER A 77 13.55 -0.33 5.48
N ASP A 78 13.61 0.45 6.57
CA ASP A 78 13.07 1.80 6.68
C ASP A 78 14.14 2.89 6.49
N ASP A 79 15.40 2.50 6.28
CA ASP A 79 16.48 3.42 5.94
C ASP A 79 16.37 3.87 4.47
N LEU A 80 15.66 4.98 4.28
CA LEU A 80 15.44 5.60 2.98
C LEU A 80 16.77 5.92 2.28
N ILE A 81 17.70 6.51 3.02
CA ILE A 81 18.95 7.03 2.48
C ILE A 81 19.84 5.86 2.06
N GLY A 82 19.98 4.85 2.91
CA GLY A 82 20.75 3.64 2.61
C GLY A 82 20.17 2.85 1.43
N LEU A 83 18.85 2.76 1.30
CA LEU A 83 18.20 2.12 0.14
C LEU A 83 18.53 2.86 -1.17
N VAL A 84 18.41 4.19 -1.20
CA VAL A 84 18.73 4.99 -2.39
C VAL A 84 20.23 4.92 -2.69
N TYR A 85 21.09 5.03 -1.69
CA TYR A 85 22.54 4.93 -1.84
C TYR A 85 22.95 3.60 -2.48
N ALA A 86 22.45 2.48 -1.95
CA ALA A 86 22.70 1.16 -2.50
C ALA A 86 22.18 1.00 -3.94
N ALA A 87 20.99 1.55 -4.21
CA ALA A 87 20.43 1.55 -5.56
C ALA A 87 21.32 2.33 -6.54
N MET A 88 21.79 3.53 -6.15
CA MET A 88 22.68 4.35 -6.96
C MET A 88 24.01 3.66 -7.25
N LEU A 89 24.64 3.03 -6.26
CA LEU A 89 25.86 2.24 -6.47
C LEU A 89 25.68 1.11 -7.50
N ARG A 90 24.51 0.46 -7.50
CA ARG A 90 24.19 -0.56 -8.50
C ARG A 90 23.92 0.05 -9.88
N LEU A 91 23.24 1.20 -9.94
CA LEU A 91 22.98 1.92 -11.19
C LEU A 91 24.26 2.43 -11.85
N VAL A 92 25.24 2.90 -11.06
CA VAL A 92 26.58 3.28 -11.54
C VAL A 92 27.20 2.15 -12.36
N LYS A 93 27.13 0.91 -11.87
CA LYS A 93 27.66 -0.27 -12.57
C LYS A 93 26.86 -0.64 -13.82
N ILE A 94 25.53 -0.46 -13.80
CA ILE A 94 24.65 -0.85 -14.91
C ILE A 94 24.81 0.09 -16.10
N PHE A 95 24.98 1.39 -15.85
CA PHE A 95 25.06 2.41 -16.90
C PHE A 95 26.47 2.99 -17.09
N ASN A 96 27.47 2.45 -16.38
CA ASN A 96 28.83 3.00 -16.36
C ASN A 96 28.85 4.51 -16.05
N LEU A 97 28.06 4.93 -15.05
CA LEU A 97 27.96 6.34 -14.68
C LEU A 97 29.26 6.82 -14.03
N THR A 98 29.52 8.12 -14.16
CA THR A 98 30.70 8.81 -13.65
C THR A 98 30.31 9.90 -12.63
N PRO A 99 29.64 9.53 -11.52
CA PRO A 99 29.28 10.51 -10.50
C PRO A 99 30.52 11.16 -9.90
N THR A 100 30.40 12.43 -9.53
CA THR A 100 31.44 13.14 -8.78
C THR A 100 31.46 12.70 -7.31
N GLU A 101 32.54 13.01 -6.60
CA GLU A 101 32.60 12.81 -5.14
C GLU A 101 31.46 13.55 -4.41
N GLN A 102 31.12 14.74 -4.89
CA GLN A 102 30.01 15.53 -4.37
C GLN A 102 28.66 14.84 -4.57
N ASP A 103 28.42 14.20 -5.72
CA ASP A 103 27.17 13.45 -5.95
C ASP A 103 27.05 12.32 -4.92
N ILE A 104 28.14 11.56 -4.70
CA ILE A 104 28.18 10.44 -3.76
C ILE A 104 27.94 10.91 -2.32
N GLU A 105 28.53 12.05 -1.92
CA GLU A 105 28.29 12.67 -0.62
C GLU A 105 26.82 13.10 -0.47
N GLN A 106 26.23 13.69 -1.51
CA GLN A 106 24.82 14.06 -1.50
C GLN A 106 23.89 12.84 -1.39
N TRP A 107 24.27 11.70 -2.00
CA TRP A 107 23.53 10.45 -1.83
C TRP A 107 23.59 9.96 -0.39
N ALA A 108 24.78 9.93 0.20
CA ALA A 108 25.01 9.47 1.55
C ALA A 108 24.36 10.37 2.62
N SER A 109 24.29 11.68 2.34
CA SER A 109 23.71 12.67 3.25
C SER A 109 22.22 12.93 3.01
N GLY A 110 21.59 12.26 2.04
CA GLY A 110 20.17 12.47 1.74
C GLY A 110 19.84 13.83 1.11
N ILE A 111 20.81 14.53 0.53
CA ILE A 111 20.64 15.89 -0.01
C ILE A 111 20.07 15.80 -1.43
N TYR A 112 18.82 15.34 -1.51
CA TYR A 112 18.10 15.22 -2.77
C TYR A 112 16.58 15.23 -2.56
N PRO A 113 15.80 15.76 -3.53
CA PRO A 113 14.37 15.88 -3.37
C PRO A 113 13.59 14.60 -3.69
N LEU A 114 12.59 14.33 -2.85
CA LEU A 114 11.63 13.25 -2.96
C LEU A 114 10.33 13.74 -3.62
N LYS A 115 9.78 12.92 -4.51
CA LYS A 115 8.50 13.16 -5.20
C LYS A 115 7.39 12.25 -4.71
N ARG A 116 7.74 11.04 -4.26
CA ARG A 116 6.83 10.06 -3.66
C ARG A 116 7.61 9.13 -2.74
N VAL A 117 7.01 8.77 -1.62
CA VAL A 117 7.47 7.68 -0.76
C VAL A 117 6.25 6.85 -0.34
N ASP A 118 6.33 5.53 -0.49
CA ASP A 118 5.33 4.61 0.05
C ASP A 118 5.87 3.93 1.32
N CYS A 119 5.26 4.22 2.46
CA CYS A 119 5.59 3.66 3.76
C CYS A 119 4.67 2.49 4.08
N THR A 120 5.22 1.40 4.59
CA THR A 120 4.44 0.17 4.75
C THR A 120 4.73 -0.57 6.04
N ALA A 121 3.68 -1.21 6.56
CA ALA A 121 3.73 -2.14 7.68
C ALA A 121 2.79 -3.32 7.42
N MET A 122 3.01 -4.39 8.17
CA MET A 122 2.10 -5.53 8.18
C MET A 122 1.75 -5.92 9.60
N TRP A 123 0.53 -6.41 9.77
CA TRP A 123 0.03 -6.97 11.01
C TRP A 123 -0.27 -8.43 10.81
N GLU A 124 0.15 -9.25 11.77
CA GLU A 124 -0.18 -10.67 11.79
C GLU A 124 -1.54 -10.88 12.44
N LEU A 125 -2.40 -11.63 11.76
CA LEU A 125 -3.65 -12.13 12.32
C LEU A 125 -3.57 -13.66 12.42
N PRO A 126 -4.43 -14.32 13.23
CA PRO A 126 -4.33 -15.76 13.44
C PRO A 126 -4.37 -16.55 12.12
N LYS A 127 -5.27 -16.18 11.21
CA LYS A 127 -5.40 -16.82 9.89
C LYS A 127 -5.76 -15.81 8.81
N ARG A 128 -5.53 -16.20 7.55
CA ARG A 128 -5.89 -15.40 6.37
C ARG A 128 -7.38 -15.03 6.31
N HIS A 129 -8.27 -15.88 6.82
CA HIS A 129 -9.69 -15.55 6.87
C HIS A 129 -9.99 -14.37 7.80
N ASP A 130 -9.20 -14.19 8.87
CA ASP A 130 -9.33 -13.05 9.79
C ASP A 130 -8.89 -11.75 9.11
N VAL A 131 -7.85 -11.79 8.26
CA VAL A 131 -7.43 -10.65 7.43
C VAL A 131 -8.57 -10.21 6.51
N ARG A 132 -9.19 -11.17 5.82
CA ARG A 132 -10.35 -10.90 4.95
C ARG A 132 -11.55 -10.38 5.74
N ALA A 133 -11.78 -10.90 6.95
CA ALA A 133 -12.84 -10.43 7.83
C ALA A 133 -12.60 -8.99 8.30
N TRP A 134 -11.36 -8.67 8.69
CA TRP A 134 -10.94 -7.33 9.06
C TRP A 134 -11.16 -6.33 7.91
N LEU A 135 -10.77 -6.69 6.69
CA LEU A 135 -10.96 -5.82 5.51
C LEU A 135 -12.43 -5.53 5.24
N ARG A 136 -13.31 -6.54 5.33
CA ARG A 136 -14.76 -6.36 5.19
C ARG A 136 -15.35 -5.48 6.27
N ALA A 137 -14.94 -5.69 7.53
CA ALA A 137 -15.39 -4.86 8.64
C ALA A 137 -14.91 -3.41 8.49
N ALA A 138 -13.65 -3.19 8.12
CA ALA A 138 -13.10 -1.88 7.86
C ALA A 138 -13.81 -1.16 6.71
N GLU A 139 -14.17 -1.85 5.62
CA GLU A 139 -14.96 -1.27 4.53
C GLU A 139 -16.28 -0.66 5.01
N MET A 140 -16.98 -1.34 5.93
CA MET A 140 -18.29 -0.91 6.43
C MET A 140 -18.18 0.13 7.55
N GLN A 141 -17.16 0.01 8.41
CA GLN A 141 -17.10 0.69 9.71
C GLN A 141 -16.07 1.82 9.78
N SER A 142 -15.27 2.03 8.74
CA SER A 142 -14.26 3.09 8.73
C SER A 142 -14.67 4.29 7.89
N LYS A 143 -14.23 5.47 8.32
CA LYS A 143 -14.31 6.72 7.55
C LYS A 143 -13.02 7.51 7.74
N SER A 144 -12.61 8.22 6.70
CA SER A 144 -11.60 9.28 6.83
C SER A 144 -12.29 10.65 6.76
N ARG A 145 -11.54 11.73 7.02
CA ARG A 145 -12.01 13.10 6.73
C ARG A 145 -12.40 13.31 5.26
N HIS A 146 -11.92 12.46 4.35
CA HIS A 146 -12.24 12.50 2.92
C HIS A 146 -13.39 11.55 2.53
N GLY A 147 -14.10 10.98 3.50
CA GLY A 147 -15.26 10.12 3.28
C GLY A 147 -14.97 8.63 3.52
N ARG A 148 -15.89 7.81 3.04
CA ARG A 148 -15.84 6.34 3.16
C ARG A 148 -14.70 5.76 2.30
N PRO A 149 -14.13 4.61 2.68
CA PRO A 149 -13.15 3.95 1.85
C PRO A 149 -13.75 3.48 0.51
N ILE A 150 -12.87 3.28 -0.47
CA ILE A 150 -13.20 2.72 -1.78
C ILE A 150 -12.50 1.38 -1.92
N THR A 151 -13.25 0.33 -2.23
CA THR A 151 -12.69 -1.00 -2.49
C THR A 151 -12.43 -1.17 -3.98
N THR A 152 -11.31 -1.79 -4.34
CA THR A 152 -11.01 -2.18 -5.72
C THR A 152 -10.32 -3.53 -5.71
N GLY A 153 -10.98 -4.54 -6.27
CA GLY A 153 -10.57 -5.94 -6.06
C GLY A 153 -10.67 -6.30 -4.57
N SER A 154 -9.58 -6.80 -4.00
CA SER A 154 -9.44 -7.13 -2.57
C SER A 154 -8.73 -6.05 -1.75
N THR A 155 -8.51 -4.85 -2.31
CA THR A 155 -7.79 -3.76 -1.65
C THR A 155 -8.74 -2.64 -1.24
N LEU A 156 -8.67 -2.26 0.04
CA LEU A 156 -9.41 -1.16 0.64
C LEU A 156 -8.59 0.13 0.58
N TYR A 157 -9.14 1.22 0.04
CA TYR A 157 -8.42 2.49 -0.12
C TYR A 157 -9.09 3.65 0.64
N PHE A 158 -8.25 4.51 1.21
CA PHE A 158 -8.59 5.84 1.68
C PHE A 158 -7.84 6.88 0.86
N GLY A 159 -8.55 7.90 0.36
CA GLY A 159 -7.95 8.94 -0.47
C GLY A 159 -7.39 8.43 -1.81
N LYS A 160 -7.96 7.36 -2.40
CA LYS A 160 -7.44 6.69 -3.61
C LYS A 160 -6.99 7.63 -4.73
N ASN A 161 -7.78 8.67 -5.01
CA ASN A 161 -7.53 9.62 -6.11
C ASN A 161 -6.83 10.91 -5.65
N SER A 162 -6.36 10.96 -4.41
CA SER A 162 -5.72 12.13 -3.83
C SER A 162 -4.34 12.35 -4.44
N ARG A 163 -4.08 13.59 -4.86
CA ARG A 163 -2.77 14.05 -5.33
C ARG A 163 -1.76 14.26 -4.19
N ARG A 164 -2.19 14.09 -2.94
CA ARG A 164 -1.40 14.34 -1.72
C ARG A 164 -0.96 13.04 -1.05
N TRP A 165 -1.92 12.19 -0.69
CA TRP A 165 -1.65 10.96 0.03
C TRP A 165 -2.75 9.94 -0.18
N SER A 166 -2.45 8.65 -0.02
CA SER A 166 -3.46 7.59 0.02
C SER A 166 -3.03 6.50 1.01
N VAL A 167 -3.97 5.93 1.76
CA VAL A 167 -3.74 4.73 2.57
C VAL A 167 -4.47 3.57 1.92
N LYS A 168 -3.85 2.39 1.85
CA LYS A 168 -4.53 1.17 1.41
C LYS A 168 -4.25 -0.01 2.32
N PHE A 169 -5.23 -0.90 2.44
CA PHE A 169 -5.13 -2.15 3.16
C PHE A 169 -5.51 -3.33 2.27
N TYR A 170 -4.76 -4.44 2.39
CA TYR A 170 -5.03 -5.67 1.64
C TYR A 170 -4.42 -6.90 2.32
N SER A 171 -4.86 -8.09 1.93
CA SER A 171 -4.23 -9.36 2.34
C SER A 171 -3.00 -9.62 1.48
N LYS A 172 -1.83 -9.82 2.11
CA LYS A 172 -0.60 -10.15 1.36
C LYS A 172 -0.64 -11.58 0.79
N GLY A 173 -1.25 -12.53 1.49
CA GLY A 173 -1.59 -13.86 0.95
C GLY A 173 -2.52 -13.77 -0.27
N ASP A 174 -3.63 -13.01 -0.14
CA ASP A 174 -4.38 -12.32 -1.21
C ASP A 174 -3.59 -12.06 -2.49
N GLU A 175 -2.64 -11.15 -2.30
CA GLU A 175 -1.89 -10.55 -3.39
C GLU A 175 -0.92 -11.54 -4.03
N LEU A 176 -0.18 -12.34 -3.25
CA LEU A 176 0.83 -13.26 -3.79
C LEU A 176 0.26 -14.39 -4.66
N GLU A 177 -1.03 -14.71 -4.55
CA GLU A 177 -1.71 -15.68 -5.44
C GLU A 177 -2.13 -15.08 -6.79
N ALA A 178 -2.16 -13.74 -6.91
CA ALA A 178 -2.52 -13.09 -8.15
C ALA A 178 -1.38 -13.20 -9.18
N LYS A 179 -1.73 -13.51 -10.44
CA LYS A 179 -0.82 -13.81 -11.57
C LYS A 179 0.30 -12.77 -11.85
N LYS A 180 0.26 -11.57 -11.28
CA LYS A 180 1.26 -10.50 -11.48
C LYS A 180 2.08 -10.16 -10.23
N HIS A 181 1.79 -10.83 -9.13
CA HIS A 181 2.31 -10.51 -7.80
C HIS A 181 3.01 -11.69 -7.13
N GLN A 182 3.06 -12.84 -7.82
CA GLN A 182 3.78 -14.03 -7.38
C GLN A 182 5.26 -13.72 -7.14
N LEU A 183 5.86 -14.46 -6.20
CA LEU A 183 7.29 -14.39 -5.96
C LEU A 183 8.03 -15.05 -7.14
N PRO A 184 9.17 -14.49 -7.57
CA PRO A 184 10.05 -15.11 -8.56
C PRO A 184 10.40 -16.55 -8.19
N ASP A 185 10.44 -17.45 -9.17
CA ASP A 185 10.63 -18.89 -8.90
C ASP A 185 12.01 -19.21 -8.31
N GLU A 186 13.02 -18.40 -8.66
CA GLU A 186 14.41 -18.54 -8.23
C GLU A 186 14.69 -17.97 -6.82
N ILE A 187 13.69 -17.38 -6.15
CA ILE A 187 13.91 -16.77 -4.84
C ILE A 187 14.17 -17.84 -3.77
N GLU A 188 15.19 -17.62 -2.95
CA GLU A 188 15.50 -18.53 -1.85
C GLU A 188 14.34 -18.60 -0.84
N GLN A 189 14.15 -19.78 -0.24
CA GLN A 189 13.12 -20.03 0.78
C GLN A 189 11.71 -19.55 0.38
N ARG A 190 11.37 -19.62 -0.91
CA ARG A 190 10.07 -19.15 -1.46
C ARG A 190 8.87 -19.61 -0.65
N ASP A 191 8.82 -20.88 -0.27
CA ASP A 191 7.72 -21.44 0.53
C ASP A 191 7.61 -20.81 1.92
N ASN A 192 8.74 -20.46 2.56
CA ASN A 192 8.75 -19.77 3.85
C ASN A 192 8.20 -18.34 3.70
N LEU A 193 8.53 -17.65 2.60
CA LEU A 193 7.99 -16.33 2.28
C LEU A 193 6.47 -16.36 2.08
N TYR A 194 5.95 -17.35 1.34
CA TYR A 194 4.51 -17.56 1.16
C TYR A 194 3.80 -17.86 2.49
N LYS A 195 4.32 -18.81 3.28
CA LYS A 195 3.76 -19.15 4.59
C LYS A 195 3.74 -17.96 5.53
N TRP A 196 4.83 -17.18 5.56
CA TRP A 196 4.93 -16.02 6.42
C TRP A 196 3.96 -14.90 6.01
N ALA A 197 3.69 -14.72 4.72
CA ALA A 197 2.78 -13.68 4.21
C ALA A 197 1.29 -14.03 4.27
N ASP A 198 0.92 -15.31 4.40
CA ASP A 198 -0.44 -15.80 4.22
C ASP A 198 -1.46 -15.09 5.14
N ASN A 199 -1.11 -14.92 6.41
CA ASN A 199 -1.96 -14.31 7.43
C ASN A 199 -1.65 -12.82 7.70
N LYS A 200 -0.98 -12.13 6.76
CA LYS A 200 -0.57 -10.72 6.94
C LYS A 200 -1.55 -9.75 6.32
N LEU A 201 -2.01 -8.78 7.12
CA LEU A 201 -2.70 -7.57 6.69
C LEU A 201 -1.64 -6.51 6.37
N ARG A 202 -1.55 -6.03 5.14
CA ARG A 202 -0.65 -4.93 4.77
C ARG A 202 -1.37 -3.60 4.82
N GLY A 203 -0.76 -2.61 5.47
CA GLY A 203 -1.09 -1.20 5.34
C GLY A 203 0.01 -0.47 4.58
N GLU A 204 -0.38 0.39 3.64
CA GLU A 204 0.54 1.20 2.85
C GLU A 204 0.04 2.64 2.77
N LEU A 205 0.90 3.57 3.18
CA LEU A 205 0.72 5.00 3.04
C LEU A 205 1.59 5.49 1.87
N THR A 206 0.96 5.98 0.81
CA THR A 206 1.63 6.73 -0.24
C THR A 206 1.62 8.21 0.11
N LEU A 207 2.79 8.84 0.26
CA LEU A 207 2.95 10.29 0.33
C LEU A 207 3.46 10.81 -1.00
N ARG A 208 2.78 11.82 -1.58
CA ARG A 208 3.14 12.46 -2.85
C ARG A 208 3.70 13.86 -2.61
N SER A 209 4.31 14.44 -3.65
CA SER A 209 5.08 15.69 -3.59
C SER A 209 4.40 16.83 -2.82
N LEU A 210 3.08 17.03 -2.98
CA LEU A 210 2.35 18.08 -2.27
C LEU A 210 2.34 17.84 -0.76
N GLN A 211 2.09 16.60 -0.33
CA GLN A 211 2.06 16.27 1.09
C GLN A 211 3.47 16.23 1.68
N LEU A 212 4.46 15.73 0.94
CA LEU A 212 5.86 15.72 1.37
C LEU A 212 6.35 17.14 1.67
N LYS A 213 6.05 18.11 0.81
CA LYS A 213 6.42 19.52 1.02
C LYS A 213 5.73 20.11 2.25
N GLU A 214 4.41 19.90 2.38
CA GLU A 214 3.64 20.40 3.53
C GLU A 214 4.17 19.85 4.85
N LYS A 215 4.61 18.60 4.86
CA LYS A 215 5.16 17.94 6.05
C LYS A 215 6.65 18.17 6.26
N GLN A 216 7.31 18.95 5.39
CA GLN A 216 8.76 19.16 5.43
C GLN A 216 9.53 17.83 5.41
N LEU A 217 9.08 16.92 4.54
CA LEU A 217 9.66 15.60 4.26
C LEU A 217 10.02 15.45 2.76
N SER A 218 10.12 16.56 2.04
CA SER A 218 10.43 16.55 0.61
C SER A 218 11.91 16.38 0.29
N ILE A 219 12.80 16.41 1.29
CA ILE A 219 14.23 16.13 1.16
C ILE A 219 14.55 14.86 1.94
N ALA A 220 15.34 13.95 1.36
CA ALA A 220 15.64 12.66 2.00
C ALA A 220 16.37 12.79 3.34
N ALA A 221 17.21 13.80 3.53
CA ALA A 221 17.87 14.11 4.80
C ALA A 221 16.90 14.38 5.98
N GLN A 222 15.62 14.65 5.70
CA GLN A 222 14.56 14.85 6.71
C GLN A 222 13.92 13.53 7.16
N TRP A 223 14.32 12.39 6.57
CA TRP A 223 13.80 11.08 6.90
C TRP A 223 14.74 10.35 7.84
N HIS A 224 14.19 9.91 8.97
CA HIS A 224 14.84 9.00 9.90
C HIS A 224 14.26 7.59 9.77
N GLN A 225 14.92 6.60 10.36
CA GLN A 225 14.47 5.21 10.33
C GLN A 225 13.07 5.01 10.93
N SER A 226 12.65 5.85 11.88
CA SER A 226 11.30 5.80 12.46
C SER A 226 10.25 6.53 11.60
N THR A 227 10.66 7.46 10.73
CA THR A 227 9.74 8.32 9.97
C THR A 227 8.71 7.53 9.17
N PRO A 228 9.07 6.47 8.40
CA PRO A 228 8.08 5.75 7.61
C PRO A 228 6.94 5.18 8.45
N ILE A 229 7.26 4.56 9.60
CA ILE A 229 6.25 3.94 10.44
C ILE A 229 5.43 4.98 11.21
N GLU A 230 6.06 6.03 11.72
CA GLU A 230 5.37 7.15 12.36
C GLU A 230 4.34 7.80 11.43
N GLN A 231 4.73 8.04 10.17
CA GLN A 231 3.81 8.60 9.18
C GLN A 231 2.64 7.64 8.91
N LEU A 232 2.91 6.36 8.68
CA LEU A 232 1.84 5.39 8.45
C LEU A 232 0.86 5.34 9.63
N LEU A 233 1.37 5.20 10.85
CA LEU A 233 0.54 5.13 12.06
C LEU A 233 -0.25 6.42 12.30
N ALA A 234 0.36 7.59 12.09
CA ALA A 234 -0.35 8.86 12.20
C ALA A 234 -1.55 8.92 11.24
N TYR A 235 -1.39 8.49 9.99
CA TYR A 235 -2.51 8.43 9.05
C TYR A 235 -3.56 7.39 9.44
N ILE A 236 -3.14 6.22 9.92
CA ILE A 236 -4.06 5.19 10.42
C ILE A 236 -4.90 5.72 11.60
N GLN A 237 -4.29 6.45 12.54
CA GLN A 237 -5.00 7.06 13.67
C GLN A 237 -6.05 8.10 13.23
N THR A 238 -5.85 8.77 12.10
CA THR A 238 -6.86 9.69 11.55
C THR A 238 -8.03 8.98 10.88
N LEU A 239 -7.92 7.67 10.60
CA LEU A 239 -9.04 6.87 10.12
C LEU A 239 -9.97 6.64 11.31
N ASN A 240 -11.13 7.29 11.27
CA ASN A 240 -12.18 7.03 12.24
C ASN A 240 -12.75 5.63 11.95
N MET A 241 -12.16 4.64 12.60
CA MET A 241 -12.68 3.28 12.71
C MET A 241 -13.55 3.27 13.95
N SER A 242 -14.80 3.73 13.79
CA SER A 242 -15.76 3.75 14.88
C SER A 242 -15.88 2.35 15.46
N GLU A 243 -15.59 2.18 16.76
CA GLU A 243 -15.83 0.93 17.48
C GLU A 243 -17.32 0.58 17.55
N GLN A 244 -18.19 1.56 17.28
CA GLN A 244 -19.63 1.44 17.35
C GLN A 244 -20.26 2.05 16.10
N PHE A 245 -20.71 1.20 15.19
CA PHE A 245 -21.98 1.51 14.55
C PHE A 245 -23.07 1.11 15.55
N ASN A 246 -23.44 2.04 16.43
CA ASN A 246 -24.85 2.09 16.81
C ASN A 246 -25.57 2.44 15.51
N ILE A 247 -26.08 1.41 14.81
CA ILE A 247 -27.26 1.60 13.97
C ILE A 247 -28.23 2.28 14.93
N THR A 248 -28.52 3.56 14.71
CA THR A 248 -29.59 4.29 15.40
C THR A 248 -30.72 3.31 15.63
N ASP A 249 -31.05 3.04 16.90
CA ASP A 249 -32.11 2.11 17.26
C ASP A 249 -33.31 2.44 16.37
N THR A 250 -33.50 1.62 15.35
CA THR A 250 -34.53 1.90 14.37
C THR A 250 -35.80 1.58 15.11
N ASP A 251 -36.60 2.61 15.36
CA ASP A 251 -37.82 2.48 16.14
C ASP A 251 -38.65 1.32 15.60
N LEU A 252 -38.69 0.24 16.39
CA LEU A 252 -39.43 -0.98 16.07
C LEU A 252 -40.91 -0.84 16.45
N GLU A 253 -41.29 0.27 17.07
CA GLU A 253 -42.68 0.52 17.45
C GLU A 253 -43.60 0.53 16.21
N GLY A 254 -44.67 -0.26 16.29
CA GLY A 254 -45.65 -0.41 15.23
C GLY A 254 -45.26 -1.33 14.07
N LEU A 255 -44.10 -2.01 14.11
CA LEU A 255 -43.81 -3.08 13.14
C LEU A 255 -44.60 -4.36 13.50
N PRO A 256 -45.22 -5.03 12.52
CA PRO A 256 -45.79 -6.37 12.72
C PRO A 256 -44.74 -7.37 13.21
N ALA A 257 -45.13 -8.27 14.10
CA ALA A 257 -44.23 -9.27 14.72
C ALA A 257 -43.38 -10.05 13.70
N ARG A 258 -43.93 -10.37 12.52
CA ARG A 258 -43.19 -11.02 11.43
C ARG A 258 -42.01 -10.19 10.91
N LEU A 259 -42.15 -8.87 10.82
CA LEU A 259 -41.09 -7.98 10.34
C LEU A 259 -40.04 -7.74 11.43
N ILE A 260 -40.45 -7.73 12.70
CA ILE A 260 -39.53 -7.69 13.84
C ILE A 260 -38.62 -8.93 13.81
N ALA A 261 -39.19 -10.12 13.58
CA ALA A 261 -38.40 -11.35 13.49
C ALA A 261 -37.41 -11.32 12.31
N VAL A 262 -37.86 -10.89 11.12
CA VAL A 262 -36.99 -10.73 9.95
C VAL A 262 -35.88 -9.71 10.21
N TYR A 263 -36.19 -8.58 10.84
CA TYR A 263 -35.20 -7.58 11.22
C TYR A 263 -34.18 -8.12 12.23
N LYS A 264 -34.59 -8.90 13.22
CA LYS A 264 -33.67 -9.50 14.20
C LYS A 264 -32.71 -10.49 13.54
N LEU A 265 -33.22 -11.42 12.72
CA LEU A 265 -32.40 -12.35 11.94
C LEU A 265 -31.42 -11.60 11.03
N TRP A 266 -31.92 -10.56 10.35
CA TRP A 266 -31.09 -9.70 9.51
C TRP A 266 -29.99 -8.99 10.32
N LYS A 267 -30.33 -8.44 11.49
CA LYS A 267 -29.41 -7.75 12.41
C LYS A 267 -28.35 -8.70 12.98
N GLU A 268 -28.70 -9.97 13.15
CA GLU A 268 -27.79 -11.05 13.54
C GLU A 268 -26.92 -11.57 12.38
N GLY A 269 -27.12 -11.04 11.17
CA GLY A 269 -26.35 -11.32 9.95
C GLY A 269 -26.70 -12.64 9.27
N GLU A 270 -27.87 -13.19 9.56
CA GLU A 270 -28.40 -14.38 8.90
C GLU A 270 -28.66 -14.16 7.40
N ASP A 271 -28.44 -15.21 6.59
CA ASP A 271 -28.71 -15.14 5.15
C ASP A 271 -30.20 -15.29 4.85
N LEU A 272 -30.91 -14.16 4.85
CA LEU A 272 -32.34 -14.13 4.58
C LEU A 272 -32.73 -14.65 3.18
N ARG A 273 -31.81 -14.66 2.19
CA ARG A 273 -32.11 -15.21 0.85
C ARG A 273 -32.09 -16.73 0.84
N ALA A 274 -31.37 -17.34 1.78
CA ALA A 274 -31.39 -18.78 2.01
C ALA A 274 -32.58 -19.19 2.88
N LEU A 275 -32.95 -18.35 3.86
CA LEU A 275 -34.05 -18.63 4.79
C LEU A 275 -35.44 -18.46 4.17
N TYR A 276 -35.60 -17.50 3.25
CA TYR A 276 -36.90 -17.19 2.68
C TYR A 276 -36.95 -17.47 1.18
N PRO A 277 -38.08 -17.99 0.66
CA PRO A 277 -38.34 -18.01 -0.77
C PRO A 277 -38.22 -16.61 -1.37
N ARG A 278 -37.74 -16.53 -2.62
CA ARG A 278 -37.47 -15.27 -3.33
C ARG A 278 -38.61 -14.26 -3.21
N ALA A 279 -39.86 -14.67 -3.42
CA ALA A 279 -41.03 -13.80 -3.31
C ALA A 279 -41.20 -13.20 -1.90
N SER A 280 -41.02 -14.02 -0.86
CA SER A 280 -41.11 -13.60 0.54
C SER A 280 -40.00 -12.63 0.92
N PHE A 281 -38.76 -12.88 0.46
CA PHE A 281 -37.63 -11.98 0.68
C PHE A 281 -37.90 -10.58 0.11
N TYR A 282 -38.32 -10.48 -1.15
CA TYR A 282 -38.59 -9.18 -1.77
C TYR A 282 -39.80 -8.47 -1.16
N ARG A 283 -40.81 -9.22 -0.70
CA ARG A 283 -41.93 -8.67 0.06
C ARG A 283 -41.46 -8.03 1.37
N TYR A 284 -40.71 -8.75 2.19
CA TYR A 284 -40.20 -8.21 3.46
C TYR A 284 -39.24 -7.04 3.26
N ARG A 285 -38.40 -7.10 2.22
CA ARG A 285 -37.53 -5.99 1.83
C ARG A 285 -38.32 -4.73 1.49
N ALA A 286 -39.36 -4.85 0.67
CA ALA A 286 -40.18 -3.71 0.29
C ALA A 286 -40.89 -3.06 1.49
N GLU A 287 -41.30 -3.85 2.48
CA GLU A 287 -41.96 -3.35 3.69
C GLU A 287 -40.97 -2.66 4.65
N LEU A 288 -39.79 -3.25 4.85
CA LEU A 288 -38.75 -2.70 5.73
C LEU A 288 -38.06 -1.47 5.10
N LEU A 289 -37.98 -1.40 3.77
CA LEU A 289 -37.48 -0.23 3.04
C LEU A 289 -38.28 1.05 3.33
N LYS A 290 -39.60 0.93 3.57
CA LYS A 290 -40.45 2.08 3.95
C LYS A 290 -40.00 2.73 5.27
N ARG A 291 -39.26 2.00 6.09
CA ARG A 291 -38.68 2.45 7.36
C ARG A 291 -37.17 2.69 7.25
N GLY A 292 -36.61 2.72 6.03
CA GLY A 292 -35.18 2.94 5.78
C GLY A 292 -34.30 1.71 6.01
N ILE A 293 -34.87 0.53 6.24
CA ILE A 293 -34.14 -0.73 6.46
C ILE A 293 -34.06 -1.51 5.13
N ASP A 294 -32.88 -1.59 4.52
CA ASP A 294 -32.67 -2.46 3.36
C ASP A 294 -32.02 -3.79 3.75
N ILE A 295 -32.86 -4.83 3.88
CA ILE A 295 -32.41 -6.18 4.23
C ILE A 295 -31.58 -6.89 3.14
N ALA A 296 -31.44 -6.29 1.95
CA ALA A 296 -30.51 -6.79 0.93
C ALA A 296 -29.05 -6.49 1.27
N ILE A 297 -28.79 -5.50 2.11
CA ILE A 297 -27.47 -5.16 2.63
C ILE A 297 -27.15 -6.17 3.73
N ARG A 298 -26.17 -7.06 3.53
CA ARG A 298 -25.79 -8.04 4.56
C ARG A 298 -25.22 -7.32 5.79
N GLN A 299 -25.78 -7.60 6.95
CA GLN A 299 -25.16 -7.24 8.22
C GLN A 299 -24.01 -8.20 8.51
N PRO A 300 -22.93 -7.73 9.16
CA PRO A 300 -21.94 -8.63 9.68
C PRO A 300 -22.62 -9.54 10.71
N SER A 301 -22.60 -10.87 10.48
CA SER A 301 -23.03 -11.84 11.48
C SER A 301 -22.26 -11.59 12.75
N LYS A 302 -22.91 -11.48 13.92
CA LYS A 302 -22.25 -11.27 15.21
C LYS A 302 -21.08 -12.27 15.34
N PRO A 303 -19.82 -11.84 15.25
CA PRO A 303 -18.71 -12.72 15.55
C PRO A 303 -18.49 -12.62 17.06
N ASP A 304 -18.53 -13.75 17.76
CA ASP A 304 -18.08 -13.85 19.16
C ASP A 304 -16.61 -13.43 19.36
N ASN A 305 -15.87 -13.11 18.28
CA ASN A 305 -14.46 -12.70 18.29
C ASN A 305 -14.16 -11.51 17.35
N VAL A 306 -14.97 -10.43 17.37
CA VAL A 306 -14.52 -9.17 16.73
C VAL A 306 -13.47 -8.52 17.61
N ILE A 307 -12.21 -8.76 17.29
CA ILE A 307 -11.12 -7.90 17.75
C ILE A 307 -11.40 -6.50 17.17
N PRO A 308 -11.52 -5.44 18.00
CA PRO A 308 -11.72 -4.09 17.49
C PRO A 308 -10.71 -3.76 16.39
N LEU A 309 -11.15 -3.17 15.28
CA LEU A 309 -10.28 -2.90 14.12
C LEU A 309 -9.00 -2.17 14.52
N VAL A 310 -9.12 -1.23 15.47
CA VAL A 310 -8.03 -0.44 16.05
C VAL A 310 -7.04 -1.30 16.85
N ARG A 311 -7.50 -2.38 17.50
CA ARG A 311 -6.63 -3.28 18.28
C ARG A 311 -5.70 -4.10 17.39
N VAL A 312 -6.11 -4.39 16.15
CA VAL A 312 -5.25 -5.08 15.16
C VAL A 312 -4.13 -4.16 14.69
N LEU A 313 -4.40 -2.88 14.47
CA LEU A 313 -3.44 -1.92 13.90
C LEU A 313 -2.51 -1.26 14.93
N ARG A 314 -2.29 -1.93 16.07
CA ARG A 314 -1.41 -1.41 17.12
C ARG A 314 0.06 -1.48 16.70
N PRO A 315 0.91 -0.54 17.10
CA PRO A 315 2.34 -0.55 16.77
C PRO A 315 3.05 -1.82 17.22
N GLU A 316 2.68 -2.35 18.40
CA GLU A 316 3.33 -3.53 18.98
C GLU A 316 3.00 -4.83 18.22
N ALA A 317 1.95 -4.83 17.40
CA ALA A 317 1.52 -5.96 16.61
C ALA A 317 2.10 -5.96 15.17
N ILE A 318 2.98 -5.01 14.85
CA ILE A 318 3.64 -4.95 13.55
C ILE A 318 4.59 -6.14 13.42
N ALA A 319 4.41 -6.91 12.35
CA ALA A 319 5.25 -8.03 12.01
C ALA A 319 6.68 -7.58 11.74
N GLN A 320 7.63 -8.18 12.46
CA GLN A 320 9.06 -7.93 12.30
C GLN A 320 9.63 -8.73 11.12
N VAL A 321 10.84 -8.38 10.70
CA VAL A 321 11.61 -9.19 9.76
C VAL A 321 11.81 -10.58 10.38
N PRO A 322 11.51 -11.68 9.67
CA PRO A 322 11.70 -13.02 10.23
C PRO A 322 13.17 -13.31 10.51
N GLU A 323 13.47 -13.96 11.64
CA GLU A 323 14.85 -14.29 12.04
C GLU A 323 15.59 -15.11 10.96
N TRP A 324 14.89 -16.04 10.30
CA TRP A 324 15.46 -16.86 9.23
C TRP A 324 15.83 -16.08 7.95
N ALA A 325 15.35 -14.85 7.79
CA ALA A 325 15.69 -13.98 6.67
C ALA A 325 16.89 -13.07 6.97
N ILE A 326 17.16 -12.76 8.25
CA ILE A 326 18.24 -11.87 8.67
C ILE A 326 19.59 -12.50 8.32
N GLY A 327 20.49 -11.72 7.72
CA GLY A 327 21.81 -12.19 7.28
C GLY A 327 21.80 -13.03 5.99
N THR A 328 20.63 -13.22 5.36
CA THR A 328 20.49 -13.92 4.07
C THR A 328 20.30 -12.94 2.91
N SER A 329 20.26 -13.44 1.67
CA SER A 329 19.92 -12.65 0.48
C SER A 329 18.49 -12.09 0.51
N LEU A 330 17.62 -12.59 1.39
CA LEU A 330 16.20 -12.23 1.49
C LEU A 330 15.94 -10.92 2.22
N TYR A 331 16.90 -10.41 3.00
CA TYR A 331 16.73 -9.13 3.69
C TYR A 331 17.90 -8.21 3.37
N PHE A 332 17.65 -7.19 2.56
CA PHE A 332 18.62 -6.15 2.33
C PHE A 332 18.54 -5.11 3.44
N GLU A 333 19.52 -5.16 4.34
CA GLU A 333 19.76 -4.12 5.33
C GLU A 333 20.89 -3.22 4.84
N PRO A 334 20.62 -1.93 4.56
CA PRO A 334 21.67 -0.99 4.28
C PRO A 334 22.63 -0.95 5.47
N LYS A 335 23.93 -1.15 5.22
CA LYS A 335 24.94 -0.97 6.27
C LYS A 335 24.94 0.50 6.66
N LEU A 336 24.56 0.81 7.89
CA LEU A 336 24.91 2.08 8.51
C LEU A 336 26.42 2.27 8.29
N LYS A 337 26.84 3.39 7.71
CA LYS A 337 28.24 3.80 7.88
C LYS A 337 28.45 3.90 9.38
N GLU A 338 29.33 3.05 9.92
CA GLU A 338 30.03 3.41 11.14
C GLU A 338 30.68 4.76 10.85
N SER A 339 30.17 5.78 11.53
CA SER A 339 30.66 7.16 11.48
C SER A 339 32.08 7.26 12.00
#